data_AF-A0A959UCI4-F1
#
_entry.id   AF-A0A959UCI4-F1
#
_cell.length_a   1.000
_cell.length_b   1.000
_cell.length_c   1.000
_cell.angle_alpha   90.00
_cell.angle_beta   90.00
_cell.angle_gamma   90.00
#
_symmetry.space_group_name_H-M   'P 1'
#
loop_
_entity.id
_entity.type
_entity.pdbx_description
1 polymer ?
#
loop_
_entity_poly.entity_id
_entity_poly.type
_entity_poly.pdbx_seq_one_letter_code
_entity_poly.pdbx_strand_id
1 'polypeptide(L)'
;MSDFDRTAEYVQHHTEEEGKKQRKTIWVVFWLLLGITGLEVTLGLYWKDFGIAWSFVKWTFILLTLIKAYYIVAYYMHLKHEFKSFIYMALAPYIVLAIYLVIMVLIEAIYINEVDKFL
;
A
#
# COMPACT_ATOMS: atom_id res chain seq x y z
N MET A 1 22.20 38.34 23.98
CA MET A 1 21.73 37.27 23.08
C MET A 1 22.23 35.96 23.67
N SER A 2 21.37 35.12 24.26
CA SER A 2 21.82 33.85 24.84
C SER A 2 21.91 32.78 23.74
N ASP A 3 22.80 31.78 23.87
CA ASP A 3 22.89 30.66 22.90
C ASP A 3 21.58 29.87 22.78
N PHE A 4 20.72 29.94 23.80
CA PHE A 4 19.38 29.38 23.80
C PHE A 4 18.43 30.15 22.85
N ASP A 5 18.51 31.48 22.80
CA ASP A 5 17.73 32.30 21.87
C ASP A 5 18.11 31.99 20.41
N ARG A 6 19.39 31.70 20.15
CA ARG A 6 19.89 31.30 18.82
C ARG A 6 19.34 29.96 18.35
N THR A 7 19.06 29.04 19.28
CA THR A 7 18.47 27.74 18.98
C THR A 7 16.97 27.83 18.74
N ALA A 8 16.25 28.70 19.45
CA ALA A 8 14.83 28.96 19.21
C ALA A 8 14.55 29.56 17.81
N GLU A 9 15.43 30.45 17.34
CA GLU A 9 15.37 31.04 16.00
C GLU A 9 15.66 30.00 14.89
N TYR A 10 16.58 29.05 15.15
CA TYR A 10 16.94 27.98 14.21
C TYR A 10 15.87 26.89 14.05
N VAL A 11 15.04 26.66 15.08
CA VAL A 11 13.99 25.61 15.09
C VAL A 11 12.73 26.00 14.31
N GLN A 12 12.53 27.30 14.03
CA GLN A 12 11.33 27.83 13.36
C GLN A 12 11.46 27.91 11.83
N HIS A 13 12.58 27.52 11.23
CA HIS A 13 12.83 27.66 9.79
C HIS A 13 12.18 26.57 8.90
N HIS A 14 11.26 25.77 9.42
CA HIS A 14 10.36 24.96 8.58
C HIS A 14 9.16 25.80 8.16
N THR A 15 9.26 26.41 6.99
CA THR A 15 8.23 27.28 6.42
C THR A 15 6.86 26.60 6.48
N GLU A 16 5.88 27.21 7.18
CA GLU A 16 4.52 26.66 7.30
C GLU A 16 3.89 26.32 5.93
N GLU A 17 4.32 27.03 4.89
CA GLU A 17 3.94 26.84 3.49
C GLU A 17 4.26 25.42 2.98
N GLU A 18 5.40 24.86 3.35
CA GLU A 18 5.85 23.54 2.90
C GLU A 18 4.99 22.42 3.53
N GLY A 19 4.71 22.53 4.82
CA GLY A 19 3.83 21.59 5.53
C GLY A 19 2.38 21.61 5.03
N LYS A 20 1.86 22.79 4.65
CA LYS A 20 0.51 22.92 4.06
C LYS A 20 0.42 22.17 2.72
N LYS A 21 1.46 22.25 1.87
CA LYS A 21 1.50 21.58 0.57
C LYS A 21 1.57 20.06 0.68
N GLN A 22 2.36 19.54 1.62
CA GLN A 22 2.43 18.10 1.89
C GLN A 22 1.11 17.54 2.41
N ARG A 23 0.47 18.18 3.40
CA ARG A 23 -0.83 17.74 3.92
C ARG A 23 -1.90 17.70 2.82
N LYS A 24 -1.92 18.70 1.94
CA LYS A 24 -2.85 18.71 0.80
C LYS A 24 -2.61 17.53 -0.15
N THR A 25 -1.36 17.20 -0.42
CA THR A 25 -1.00 16.07 -1.30
C THR A 25 -1.47 14.73 -0.72
N ILE A 26 -1.26 14.53 0.59
CA ILE A 26 -1.71 13.33 1.31
C ILE A 26 -3.23 13.17 1.19
N TRP A 27 -3.99 14.23 1.43
CA TRP A 27 -5.46 14.20 1.32
C TRP A 27 -5.95 13.89 -0.10
N VAL A 28 -5.30 14.42 -1.13
CA VAL A 28 -5.66 14.11 -2.53
C VAL A 28 -5.43 12.63 -2.83
N VAL A 29 -4.27 12.10 -2.45
CA VAL A 29 -3.93 10.69 -2.70
C VAL A 29 -4.83 9.75 -1.88
N PHE A 30 -5.23 10.17 -0.67
CA PHE A 30 -6.20 9.45 0.15
C PHE A 30 -7.54 9.26 -0.55
N TRP A 31 -8.14 10.34 -1.02
CA TRP A 31 -9.42 10.26 -1.72
C TRP A 31 -9.33 9.48 -3.03
N LEU A 32 -8.20 9.59 -3.75
CA LEU A 32 -7.95 8.80 -4.96
C LEU A 32 -7.89 7.31 -4.66
N LEU A 33 -7.12 6.90 -3.64
CA LEU A 33 -6.99 5.49 -3.24
C LEU A 33 -8.28 4.93 -2.64
N LEU A 34 -9.02 5.74 -1.89
CA LEU A 34 -10.34 5.36 -1.38
C LEU A 34 -11.34 5.15 -2.51
N GLY A 35 -11.34 6.02 -3.53
CA GLY A 35 -12.16 5.86 -4.72
C GLY A 35 -11.83 4.59 -5.50
N ILE A 36 -10.54 4.33 -5.75
CA ILE A 36 -10.06 3.10 -6.41
C ILE A 36 -10.50 1.86 -5.63
N THR A 37 -10.30 1.86 -4.31
CA THR A 37 -10.66 0.72 -3.45
C THR A 37 -12.17 0.51 -3.39
N GLY A 38 -12.95 1.59 -3.32
CA GLY A 38 -14.41 1.54 -3.37
C GLY A 38 -14.91 0.94 -4.70
N LEU A 39 -14.28 1.32 -5.81
CA LEU A 39 -14.53 0.73 -7.13
C LEU A 39 -14.21 -0.77 -7.17
N GLU A 40 -13.05 -1.20 -6.66
CA GLU A 40 -12.69 -2.61 -6.57
C GLU A 40 -13.73 -3.42 -5.78
N VAL A 41 -14.09 -2.96 -4.57
CA VAL A 41 -15.06 -3.66 -3.72
C VAL A 41 -16.43 -3.73 -4.39
N THR A 42 -16.89 -2.63 -4.98
CA THR A 42 -18.18 -2.58 -5.69
C THR A 42 -18.18 -3.54 -6.88
N LEU A 43 -17.11 -3.54 -7.68
CA LEU A 43 -16.97 -4.44 -8.83
C LEU A 43 -16.89 -5.91 -8.38
N GLY A 44 -16.23 -6.19 -7.25
CA GLY A 44 -16.17 -7.52 -6.66
C GLY A 44 -17.53 -8.04 -6.17
N LEU A 45 -18.36 -7.17 -5.59
CA LEU A 45 -19.69 -7.55 -5.08
C LEU A 45 -20.72 -7.72 -6.21
N TYR A 46 -20.73 -6.82 -7.18
CA TYR A 46 -21.80 -6.74 -8.19
C TYR A 46 -21.42 -7.31 -9.57
N TRP A 47 -20.22 -7.88 -9.73
CA TRP A 47 -19.76 -8.40 -11.03
C TRP A 47 -20.78 -9.34 -11.68
N LYS A 48 -21.39 -10.26 -10.92
CA LYS A 48 -22.36 -11.23 -11.44
C LYS A 48 -23.59 -10.56 -12.04
N ASP A 49 -24.07 -9.48 -11.42
CA ASP A 49 -25.25 -8.74 -11.88
C ASP A 49 -24.96 -7.94 -13.16
N PHE A 50 -23.71 -7.55 -13.37
CA PHE A 50 -23.27 -6.84 -14.58
C PHE A 50 -22.95 -7.75 -15.77
N GLY A 51 -23.02 -9.08 -15.61
CA GLY A 51 -22.72 -10.02 -16.70
C GLY A 51 -21.26 -10.01 -17.18
N ILE A 52 -20.33 -9.51 -16.35
CA ILE A 52 -18.91 -9.38 -16.71
C ILE A 52 -18.24 -10.76 -16.65
N ALA A 53 -17.33 -11.04 -17.58
CA ALA A 53 -16.55 -12.28 -17.55
C ALA A 53 -15.61 -12.32 -16.34
N TRP A 54 -15.55 -13.46 -15.63
CA TRP A 54 -14.71 -13.62 -14.43
C TRP A 54 -13.23 -13.29 -14.69
N SER A 55 -12.72 -13.66 -15.87
CA SER A 55 -11.34 -13.38 -16.24
C SER A 55 -11.06 -11.88 -16.33
N PHE A 56 -12.01 -11.08 -16.80
CA PHE A 56 -11.85 -9.63 -16.88
C PHE A 56 -11.76 -9.02 -15.48
N VAL A 57 -12.64 -9.44 -14.57
CA VAL A 57 -12.63 -9.01 -13.18
C VAL A 57 -11.28 -9.31 -12.52
N LYS A 58 -10.75 -10.52 -12.67
CA LYS A 58 -9.44 -10.89 -12.12
C LYS A 58 -8.32 -9.96 -12.61
N TRP A 59 -8.27 -9.68 -13.92
CA TRP A 59 -7.25 -8.77 -14.47
C TRP A 59 -7.42 -7.34 -13.98
N THR A 60 -8.66 -6.85 -13.90
CA THR A 60 -8.98 -5.53 -13.35
C THR A 60 -8.51 -5.40 -11.90
N PHE A 61 -8.78 -6.40 -11.05
CA PHE A 61 -8.31 -6.43 -9.67
C PHE A 61 -6.78 -6.38 -9.58
N ILE A 62 -6.07 -7.20 -10.36
CA ILE A 62 -4.60 -7.20 -10.37
C ILE A 62 -4.05 -5.81 -10.74
N LEU A 63 -4.58 -5.21 -11.81
CA LEU A 63 -4.16 -3.88 -12.27
C LEU A 63 -4.44 -2.78 -11.25
N LEU A 64 -5.66 -2.73 -10.70
CA LEU A 64 -6.04 -1.74 -9.69
C LEU A 64 -5.20 -1.89 -8.41
N THR A 65 -4.93 -3.12 -7.98
CA THR A 65 -4.10 -3.39 -6.81
C THR A 65 -2.67 -2.91 -7.01
N LEU A 66 -2.08 -3.11 -8.20
CA LEU A 66 -0.73 -2.62 -8.52
C LEU A 66 -0.67 -1.09 -8.55
N ILE A 67 -1.66 -0.45 -9.15
CA ILE A 67 -1.78 1.01 -9.19
C ILE A 67 -1.85 1.56 -7.76
N LYS A 68 -2.71 0.97 -6.92
CA LYS A 68 -2.84 1.36 -5.50
C LYS A 68 -1.52 1.19 -4.75
N ALA A 69 -0.82 0.08 -4.95
CA ALA A 69 0.45 -0.19 -4.28
C ALA A 69 1.51 0.86 -4.66
N TYR A 70 1.58 1.24 -5.94
CA TYR A 70 2.46 2.31 -6.39
C TYR A 70 2.15 3.65 -5.71
N TYR A 71 0.88 4.06 -5.66
CA TYR A 71 0.50 5.32 -5.02
C TYR A 71 0.79 5.32 -3.51
N ILE A 72 0.59 4.20 -2.82
CA ILE A 72 0.91 4.08 -1.39
C ILE A 72 2.43 4.24 -1.17
N VAL A 73 3.24 3.49 -1.91
CA VAL A 73 4.70 3.51 -1.77
C VAL A 73 5.26 4.88 -2.17
N ALA A 74 4.79 5.48 -3.26
CA ALA A 74 5.30 6.76 -3.72
C ALA A 74 4.94 7.93 -2.78
N TYR A 75 3.70 7.98 -2.28
CA TYR A 75 3.20 9.17 -1.57
C TYR A 75 3.06 9.00 -0.05
N TYR A 76 2.62 7.85 0.47
CA TYR A 76 2.49 7.67 1.92
C TYR A 76 3.80 7.26 2.60
N MET A 77 4.64 6.51 1.90
CA MET A 77 5.98 6.20 2.41
C MET A 77 7.00 7.30 2.09
N HIS A 78 6.58 8.40 1.44
CA HIS A 78 7.43 9.55 1.06
C HIS A 78 8.64 9.20 0.17
N LEU A 79 8.67 7.98 -0.38
CA LEU A 79 9.79 7.43 -1.15
C LEU A 79 9.99 8.07 -2.52
N LYS A 80 9.06 8.92 -2.97
CA LYS A 80 9.19 9.64 -4.23
C LYS A 80 10.39 10.60 -4.25
N HIS A 81 10.86 11.08 -3.09
CA HIS A 81 11.96 12.04 -3.00
C HIS A 81 13.06 11.66 -1.99
N GLU A 82 12.97 10.52 -1.30
CA GLU A 82 13.92 10.12 -0.25
C GLU A 82 14.62 8.76 -0.45
N PHE A 83 15.68 8.54 0.33
CA PHE A 83 16.74 7.53 0.19
C PHE A 83 16.27 6.09 -0.06
N LYS A 84 16.97 5.42 -0.98
CA LYS A 84 16.77 3.99 -1.35
C LYS A 84 16.73 3.03 -0.15
N SER A 85 17.38 3.37 0.97
CA SER A 85 17.38 2.55 2.19
C SER A 85 16.00 2.40 2.83
N PHE A 86 15.15 3.43 2.78
CA PHE A 86 13.77 3.32 3.29
C PHE A 86 12.90 2.40 2.42
N ILE A 87 13.20 2.31 1.11
CA ILE A 87 12.53 1.37 0.20
C ILE A 87 12.82 -0.06 0.62
N TYR A 88 14.09 -0.40 0.86
CA TYR A 88 14.48 -1.74 1.30
C TYR A 88 13.91 -2.09 2.67
N MET A 89 13.84 -1.13 3.60
CA MET A 89 13.25 -1.35 4.93
C MET A 89 11.75 -1.67 4.86
N ALA A 90 11.00 -1.03 3.97
CA ALA A 90 9.57 -1.32 3.78
C ALA A 90 9.34 -2.58 2.93
N LEU A 91 10.18 -2.80 1.91
CA LEU A 91 10.02 -3.90 0.96
C LEU A 91 10.47 -5.26 1.53
N ALA A 92 11.50 -5.28 2.37
CA ALA A 92 12.03 -6.51 2.97
C ALA A 92 10.98 -7.29 3.79
N PRO A 93 10.27 -6.71 4.78
CA PRO A 93 9.24 -7.43 5.52
C PRO A 93 8.08 -7.84 4.59
N TYR A 94 7.71 -7.01 3.61
CA TYR A 94 6.66 -7.34 2.66
C TYR A 94 6.97 -8.61 1.85
N ILE A 95 8.19 -8.70 1.28
CA ILE A 95 8.60 -9.87 0.48
C ILE A 95 8.76 -11.11 1.37
N VAL A 96 9.42 -10.96 2.52
CA VAL A 96 9.67 -12.09 3.43
C VAL A 96 8.35 -12.67 3.93
N LEU A 97 7.41 -11.82 4.36
CA LEU A 97 6.10 -12.27 4.84
C LEU A 97 5.26 -12.88 3.71
N ALA A 98 5.29 -12.32 2.49
CA ALA A 98 4.56 -12.87 1.36
C ALA A 98 5.04 -14.29 1.01
N ILE A 99 6.35 -14.50 0.92
CA ILE A 99 6.94 -15.82 0.63
C ILE A 99 6.63 -16.80 1.77
N TYR A 100 6.79 -16.35 3.03
CA TYR A 100 6.51 -17.17 4.20
C TYR A 100 5.05 -17.66 4.23
N LEU A 101 4.09 -16.76 3.96
CA LEU A 101 2.67 -17.11 3.92
C LEU A 101 2.35 -18.11 2.79
N VAL A 102 2.93 -17.92 1.60
CA VAL A 102 2.74 -18.86 0.48
C VAL A 102 3.24 -20.25 0.83
N ILE A 103 4.42 -20.36 1.43
CA ILE A 103 4.98 -21.64 1.87
C ILE A 103 4.08 -22.29 2.93
N MET A 104 3.63 -21.52 3.92
CA MET A 104 2.78 -22.02 5.00
C MET A 104 1.46 -22.59 4.47
N VAL A 105 0.76 -21.85 3.61
CA VAL A 105 -0.50 -22.31 3.00
C VAL A 105 -0.29 -23.52 2.10
N LEU A 106 0.83 -23.60 1.37
CA LEU A 106 1.14 -24.77 0.53
C LEU A 106 1.39 -26.02 1.37
N ILE A 107 2.13 -25.91 2.48
CA ILE A 107 2.36 -27.04 3.38
C ILE A 107 1.04 -27.53 3.97
N GLU A 108 0.21 -26.61 4.45
CA GLU A 108 -1.10 -26.95 5.03
C GLU A 108 -2.03 -27.59 3.99
N ALA A 109 -2.06 -27.06 2.76
CA ALA A 109 -2.85 -27.62 1.66
C ALA A 109 -2.39 -29.05 1.28
N ILE A 110 -1.08 -29.32 1.27
CA ILE A 110 -0.53 -30.66 1.00
C ILE A 110 -0.92 -31.62 2.13
N TYR A 111 -0.77 -31.20 3.39
CA TYR A 111 -1.13 -32.03 4.54
C TYR A 111 -2.61 -32.43 4.53
N ILE A 112 -3.52 -31.47 4.32
CA ILE A 112 -4.97 -31.74 4.21
C ILE A 112 -5.24 -32.69 3.04
N ASN A 113 -4.60 -32.49 1.88
CA ASN A 113 -4.79 -33.35 0.71
C ASN A 113 -4.34 -34.80 0.95
N GLU A 114 -3.31 -35.01 1.76
CA GLU A 114 -2.88 -36.35 2.16
C GLU A 114 -3.86 -36.97 3.15
N VAL A 115 -4.26 -36.24 4.20
CA VAL A 115 -5.22 -36.73 5.21
C VAL A 115 -6.56 -37.11 4.58
N ASP A 116 -7.09 -36.30 3.66
CA ASP A 116 -8.33 -36.58 2.92
C ASP A 116 -8.24 -37.85 2.06
N LYS A 117 -7.04 -38.28 1.65
CA LYS A 117 -6.85 -39.54 0.89
C LYS A 117 -6.78 -40.77 1.80
N PHE A 118 -6.56 -40.60 3.11
CA PHE A 118 -6.47 -41.69 4.08
C PHE A 118 -7.79 -41.95 4.82
N LEU A 119 -8.78 -41.06 4.71
CA LEU A 119 -10.16 -41.21 5.20
C LEU A 119 -11.09 -41.74 4.10
#